data_AF-A0A329S9Z2-F1
#
_entry.id   AF-A0A329S9Z2-F1
#
_cell.length_a   1.000
_cell.length_b   1.000
_cell.length_c   1.000
_cell.angle_alpha   90.00
_cell.angle_beta   90.00
_cell.angle_gamma   90.00
#
_symmetry.space_group_name_H-M   'P 1'
#
loop_
_entity.id
_entity.type
_entity.pdbx_description
1 polymer ?
#
loop_
_entity_poly.entity_id
_entity_poly.type
_entity_poly.pdbx_seq_one_letter_code
_entity_poly.pdbx_strand_id
1 'polypeptide(L)'
;MTPITSSVATSSTSSTRPTGPTTVRAAHRVRLCYRDEAYRQRTEVRTKNLIADASLPTSSSTSALLAKKALKYRKVYDRMTGVDVNDPNFDVFEFLGVDWCKSSSMETSGHV
;
A
#
# COMPACT_ATOMS: atom_id res chain seq x y z
N MET A 1 48.64 9.99 43.88
CA MET A 1 47.67 11.04 43.56
C MET A 1 47.44 11.03 42.05
N THR A 2 46.31 10.50 41.60
CA THR A 2 45.90 10.44 40.19
C THR A 2 44.71 11.37 39.99
N PRO A 3 44.70 12.29 39.02
CA PRO A 3 43.51 13.06 38.72
C PRO A 3 42.52 12.22 37.89
N ILE A 4 41.25 12.29 38.28
CA ILE A 4 40.11 11.61 37.67
C ILE A 4 39.49 12.59 36.68
N THR A 5 39.56 12.28 35.39
CA THR A 5 38.95 13.10 34.33
C THR A 5 37.44 12.89 34.33
N SER A 6 36.68 13.89 34.82
CA SER A 6 35.22 13.90 34.75
C SER A 6 34.78 14.57 33.45
N SER A 7 34.12 13.80 32.58
CA SER A 7 33.50 14.31 31.35
C SER A 7 32.10 14.84 31.68
N VAL A 8 31.88 16.13 31.48
CA VAL A 8 30.55 16.76 31.55
C VAL A 8 29.91 16.64 30.17
N ALA A 9 28.79 15.91 30.09
CA ALA A 9 27.95 15.89 28.90
C ALA A 9 26.75 16.81 29.13
N THR A 10 26.62 17.80 28.27
CA THR A 10 25.56 18.80 28.22
C THR A 10 24.20 18.14 27.98
N SER A 11 23.25 18.40 28.87
CA SER A 11 21.85 18.02 28.68
C SER A 11 21.15 19.09 27.84
N SER A 12 20.88 18.80 26.57
CA SER A 12 20.00 19.62 25.71
C SER A 12 18.60 19.04 25.72
N THR A 13 17.71 19.66 26.49
CA THR A 13 16.26 19.43 26.41
C THR A 13 15.74 19.92 25.06
N SER A 14 15.07 19.06 24.29
CA SER A 14 14.19 19.52 23.20
C SER A 14 12.93 18.66 23.09
N SER A 15 11.88 19.19 23.72
CA SER A 15 10.47 19.22 23.30
C SER A 15 9.99 18.13 22.33
N THR A 16 9.45 17.04 22.88
CA THR A 16 8.59 16.13 22.10
C THR A 16 7.18 16.71 22.06
N ARG A 17 6.88 17.44 20.99
CA ARG A 17 5.54 17.91 20.64
C ARG A 17 4.58 16.70 20.51
N PRO A 18 3.41 16.70 21.16
CA PRO A 18 2.45 15.62 20.98
C PRO A 18 1.88 15.71 19.56
N THR A 19 2.16 14.68 18.76
CA THR A 19 1.54 14.46 17.45
C THR A 19 0.05 14.29 17.70
N GLY A 20 -0.74 15.31 17.34
CA GLY A 20 -2.20 15.22 17.33
C GLY A 20 -2.65 14.03 16.48
N PRO A 21 -3.87 13.51 16.69
CA PRO A 21 -4.38 12.41 15.91
C PRO A 21 -4.46 12.84 14.44
N THR A 22 -3.53 12.34 13.62
CA THR A 22 -3.70 12.34 12.17
C THR A 22 -4.99 11.57 11.94
N THR A 23 -6.07 12.28 11.64
CA THR A 23 -7.33 11.66 11.21
C THR A 23 -7.00 10.92 9.92
N VAL A 24 -6.60 9.66 10.03
CA VAL A 24 -6.38 8.76 8.91
C VAL A 24 -7.76 8.58 8.31
N ARG A 25 -8.09 9.44 7.34
CA ARG A 25 -9.31 9.37 6.56
C ARG A 25 -9.46 7.93 6.14
N ALA A 26 -10.45 7.23 6.70
CA ALA A 26 -10.62 5.79 6.54
C ALA A 26 -10.47 5.47 5.05
N ALA A 27 -9.37 4.80 4.69
CA ALA A 27 -9.11 4.46 3.31
C ALA A 27 -10.28 3.59 2.86
N HIS A 28 -10.90 3.92 1.73
CA HIS A 28 -12.02 3.15 1.22
C HIS A 28 -11.52 1.76 0.81
N ARG A 29 -11.73 0.77 1.69
CA ARG A 29 -11.28 -0.61 1.47
C ARG A 29 -12.35 -1.44 0.77
N VAL A 30 -11.93 -2.29 -0.16
CA VAL A 30 -12.80 -3.22 -0.90
C VAL A 30 -12.32 -4.63 -0.64
N ARG A 31 -13.25 -5.55 -0.37
CA ARG A 31 -12.94 -6.96 -0.16
C ARG A 31 -13.25 -7.78 -1.41
N LEU A 32 -12.27 -8.53 -1.91
CA LEU A 32 -12.37 -9.40 -3.08
C LEU A 32 -12.20 -10.86 -2.68
N CYS A 33 -13.23 -11.69 -2.93
CA CYS A 33 -13.12 -13.11 -2.68
C CYS A 33 -12.65 -13.89 -3.90
N TYR A 34 -11.79 -14.88 -3.69
CA TYR A 34 -11.17 -15.67 -4.75
C TYR A 34 -11.11 -17.16 -4.37
N ARG A 35 -11.14 -18.03 -5.38
CA ARG A 35 -11.00 -19.50 -5.22
C ARG A 35 -9.60 -19.99 -5.53
N ASP A 36 -9.03 -19.47 -6.61
CA ASP A 36 -7.76 -19.90 -7.19
C ASP A 36 -6.63 -18.93 -6.80
N GLU A 37 -5.60 -19.44 -6.14
CA GLU A 37 -4.39 -18.66 -5.81
C GLU A 37 -3.66 -18.18 -7.06
N ALA A 38 -3.65 -18.99 -8.13
CA ALA A 38 -3.02 -18.59 -9.38
C ALA A 38 -3.74 -17.38 -10.00
N TYR A 39 -5.06 -17.29 -9.85
CA TYR A 39 -5.81 -16.09 -10.25
C TYR A 39 -5.41 -14.86 -9.44
N ARG A 40 -5.28 -15.00 -8.11
CA ARG A 40 -4.83 -13.91 -7.24
C ARG A 40 -3.45 -13.41 -7.66
N GLN A 41 -2.50 -14.32 -7.87
CA GLN A 41 -1.14 -14.00 -8.31
C GLN A 41 -1.09 -13.31 -9.68
N ARG A 42 -1.84 -13.83 -10.68
CA ARG A 42 -1.93 -13.17 -12.00
C ARG A 42 -2.49 -11.75 -11.90
N THR A 43 -3.49 -11.56 -11.04
CA THR A 43 -4.09 -10.24 -10.80
C THR A 43 -3.08 -9.29 -10.19
N GLU A 44 -2.23 -9.78 -9.28
CA GLU A 44 -1.17 -8.98 -8.65
C GLU A 44 -0.18 -8.45 -9.69
N VAL A 45 0.39 -9.36 -10.49
CA VAL A 45 1.35 -9.01 -11.55
C VAL A 45 0.73 -8.02 -12.53
N ARG A 46 -0.50 -8.28 -13.00
CA ARG A 46 -1.20 -7.39 -13.93
C ARG A 46 -1.46 -6.01 -13.32
N THR A 47 -1.79 -5.95 -12.04
CA THR A 47 -2.05 -4.69 -11.35
C THR A 47 -0.76 -3.89 -11.19
N LYS A 48 0.35 -4.54 -10.79
CA LYS A 48 1.67 -3.91 -10.73
C LYS A 48 2.07 -3.30 -12.08
N ASN A 49 1.92 -4.05 -13.17
CA ASN A 49 2.23 -3.56 -14.51
C ASN A 49 1.34 -2.35 -14.91
N LEU A 50 0.02 -2.43 -14.67
CA LEU A 50 -0.89 -1.31 -14.99
C LEU A 50 -0.55 -0.03 -14.22
N ILE A 51 -0.13 -0.21 -12.97
CA ILE A 51 0.25 0.86 -12.07
C ILE A 51 1.59 1.46 -12.53
N ALA A 52 2.58 0.64 -12.87
CA ALA A 52 3.83 1.09 -13.48
C ALA A 52 3.59 1.85 -14.79
N ASP A 53 2.75 1.32 -15.68
CA ASP A 53 2.36 1.96 -16.94
C ASP A 53 1.67 3.31 -16.70
N ALA A 54 0.79 3.41 -15.70
CA ALA A 54 0.09 4.65 -15.36
C ALA A 54 1.01 5.75 -14.81
N SER A 55 2.13 5.35 -14.21
CA SER A 55 3.16 6.27 -13.70
C SER A 55 4.08 6.79 -14.79
N LEU A 56 4.24 6.05 -15.90
CA LEU A 56 5.05 6.50 -17.02
C LEU A 56 4.38 7.71 -17.70
N PRO A 57 5.06 8.88 -17.79
CA PRO A 57 4.50 10.06 -18.45
C PRO A 57 4.18 9.83 -19.93
N THR A 58 4.91 8.91 -20.57
CA THR A 58 4.84 8.59 -22.00
C THR A 58 3.78 7.53 -22.34
N SER A 59 3.18 6.88 -21.33
CA SER A 59 2.21 5.82 -21.58
C SER A 59 0.88 6.41 -22.06
N SER A 60 0.50 6.02 -23.28
CA SER A 60 -0.71 6.47 -23.96
C SER A 60 -1.74 5.35 -24.17
N SER A 61 -1.46 4.14 -23.69
CA SER A 61 -2.40 3.03 -23.81
C SER A 61 -3.71 3.35 -23.07
N THR A 62 -4.84 2.93 -23.64
CA THR A 62 -6.16 3.16 -23.02
C THR A 62 -6.21 2.62 -21.60
N SER A 63 -5.62 1.46 -21.35
CA SER A 63 -5.54 0.85 -20.02
C SER A 63 -4.74 1.68 -19.03
N ALA A 64 -3.59 2.24 -19.44
CA ALA A 64 -2.77 3.09 -18.58
C ALA A 64 -3.47 4.42 -18.27
N LEU A 65 -4.14 5.02 -19.25
CA LEU A 65 -4.93 6.25 -19.05
C LEU A 65 -6.10 6.02 -18.08
N LEU A 66 -6.80 4.89 -18.21
CA LEU A 66 -7.87 4.51 -17.29
C LEU A 66 -7.34 4.24 -15.88
N ALA A 67 -6.23 3.52 -15.74
CA ALA A 67 -5.58 3.27 -14.46
C ALA A 67 -5.16 4.59 -13.79
N LYS A 68 -4.49 5.49 -14.53
CA LYS A 68 -4.13 6.84 -14.07
C LYS A 68 -5.34 7.63 -13.61
N LYS A 69 -6.43 7.59 -14.37
CA LYS A 69 -7.70 8.23 -14.00
C LYS A 69 -8.23 7.63 -12.70
N ALA A 70 -8.33 6.30 -12.59
CA ALA A 70 -8.82 5.62 -11.39
C ALA A 70 -7.99 5.97 -10.13
N LEU A 71 -6.66 5.99 -10.24
CA LEU A 71 -5.75 6.36 -9.16
C LEU A 71 -5.97 7.81 -8.70
N LYS A 72 -6.23 8.74 -9.64
CA LYS A 72 -6.56 10.14 -9.33
C LYS A 72 -7.90 10.26 -8.59
N TYR A 73 -8.95 9.56 -9.04
CA TYR A 73 -10.26 9.57 -8.36
C TYR A 73 -10.17 9.01 -6.94
N ARG A 74 -9.34 7.97 -6.73
CA ARG A 74 -9.10 7.42 -5.39
C ARG A 74 -8.16 8.27 -4.53
N LYS A 75 -7.59 9.36 -5.05
CA LYS A 75 -6.57 10.20 -4.41
C LYS A 75 -5.33 9.41 -3.97
N VAL A 76 -4.93 8.42 -4.78
CA VAL A 76 -3.77 7.56 -4.52
C VAL A 76 -2.61 7.90 -5.45
N TYR A 77 -2.89 8.53 -6.59
CA TYR A 77 -1.88 8.90 -7.59
C TYR A 77 -0.73 9.74 -7.00
N ASP A 78 -1.01 10.70 -6.12
CA ASP A 78 0.04 11.56 -5.54
C ASP A 78 0.94 10.79 -4.56
N ARG A 79 0.41 9.77 -3.89
CA ARG A 79 1.21 8.89 -3.02
C ARG A 79 2.15 8.01 -3.82
N MET A 80 1.87 7.86 -5.11
CA MET A 80 2.59 6.95 -5.98
C MET A 80 3.88 7.52 -6.54
N THR A 81 4.04 8.84 -6.59
CA THR A 81 5.21 9.51 -7.21
C THR A 81 6.54 9.24 -6.51
N GLY A 82 6.54 8.55 -5.36
CA GLY A 82 7.74 8.11 -4.65
C GLY A 82 7.72 6.65 -4.22
N VAL A 83 6.83 5.83 -4.79
CA VAL A 83 6.70 4.40 -4.48
C VAL A 83 7.27 3.57 -5.62
N ASP A 84 8.23 2.69 -5.30
CA ASP A 84 8.69 1.69 -6.25
C ASP A 84 7.72 0.50 -6.26
N VAL A 85 6.96 0.39 -7.34
CA VAL A 85 5.95 -0.65 -7.54
C VAL A 85 6.59 -2.02 -7.78
N ASN A 86 7.85 -2.03 -8.21
CA ASN A 86 8.59 -3.25 -8.51
C ASN A 86 9.31 -3.83 -7.29
N ASP A 87 9.27 -3.14 -6.14
CA ASP A 87 9.80 -3.67 -4.88
C ASP A 87 9.09 -5.00 -4.55
N PRO A 88 9.83 -6.10 -4.34
CA PRO A 88 9.26 -7.38 -3.93
C PRO A 88 8.39 -7.30 -2.66
N ASN A 89 8.67 -6.35 -1.77
CA ASN A 89 7.93 -6.14 -0.53
C ASN A 89 6.72 -5.20 -0.69
N PHE A 90 6.50 -4.65 -1.89
CA PHE A 90 5.35 -3.78 -2.13
C PHE A 90 4.07 -4.58 -2.35
N ASP A 91 3.15 -4.48 -1.38
CA ASP A 91 1.78 -4.98 -1.51
C ASP A 91 0.91 -3.96 -2.25
N VAL A 92 0.74 -4.21 -3.55
CA VAL A 92 -0.09 -3.40 -4.45
C VAL A 92 -1.56 -3.35 -4.02
N PHE A 93 -2.07 -4.40 -3.40
CA PHE A 93 -3.46 -4.48 -2.99
C PHE A 93 -3.70 -3.71 -1.72
N GLU A 94 -2.81 -3.83 -0.74
CA GLU A 94 -2.84 -3.00 0.47
C GLU A 94 -2.79 -1.52 0.11
N PHE A 95 -1.89 -1.14 -0.82
CA PHE A 95 -1.77 0.23 -1.31
C PHE A 95 -3.07 0.76 -1.93
N LEU A 96 -3.80 -0.10 -2.66
CA LEU A 96 -5.10 0.22 -3.28
C LEU A 96 -6.28 0.10 -2.32
N GLY A 97 -6.06 -0.36 -1.09
CA GLY A 97 -7.11 -0.67 -0.12
C GLY A 97 -7.95 -1.89 -0.54
N VAL A 98 -7.31 -2.96 -0.98
CA VAL A 98 -7.98 -4.21 -1.37
C VAL A 98 -7.62 -5.31 -0.39
N ASP A 99 -8.65 -5.90 0.21
CA ASP A 99 -8.55 -7.07 1.09
C ASP A 99 -8.93 -8.33 0.31
N TRP A 100 -8.09 -9.35 0.34
CA TRP A 100 -8.39 -10.64 -0.29
C TRP A 100 -9.03 -11.61 0.71
N CYS A 101 -10.10 -12.28 0.31
CA CYS A 101 -10.70 -13.39 1.04
C CYS A 101 -10.66 -14.67 0.22
N LYS A 102 -10.11 -15.76 0.75
CA LYS A 102 -10.32 -17.06 0.12
C LYS A 102 -11.78 -17.44 0.31
N SER A 103 -12.53 -17.62 -0.78
CA SER A 103 -13.90 -18.11 -0.66
C SER A 103 -13.81 -19.57 -0.21
N SER A 104 -14.28 -19.86 1.01
CA SER A 104 -14.57 -21.25 1.37
C SER A 104 -15.61 -21.75 0.37
N SER A 105 -15.39 -22.94 -0.19
CA SER A 105 -16.44 -23.59 -0.95
C SER A 105 -17.63 -23.70 0.00
N MET A 106 -18.76 -23.04 -0.32
CA MET A 106 -20.00 -23.40 0.32
C MET A 106 -20.24 -24.84 -0.08
N GLU A 107 -19.95 -25.79 0.82
CA GLU A 107 -20.63 -27.07 0.78
C GLU A 107 -22.11 -26.71 0.87
N THR A 108 -22.80 -26.79 -0.26
CA THR A 108 -24.25 -26.78 -0.26
C THR A 108 -24.65 -27.98 0.57
N SER A 109 -25.05 -27.77 1.83
CA SER A 109 -25.66 -28.83 2.62
C SER A 109 -26.98 -29.17 1.94
N GLY A 110 -26.92 -30.11 0.99
CA GLY A 110 -28.08 -30.72 0.39
C GLY A 110 -28.75 -31.56 1.47
N HIS A 111 -29.66 -30.95 2.20
CA HIS A 111 -30.68 -31.68 2.92
C HIS A 111 -31.82 -31.93 1.91
N VAL A 112 -31.90 -33.15 1.40
CA VAL A 112 -33.13 -33.71 0.81
C VAL A 112 -33.64 -34.71 1.83
#